data_AF-A0AAD4DP86-F1
#
_entry.id   AF-A0AAD4DP86-F1
#
_cell.length_a   1.000
_cell.length_b   1.000
_cell.length_c   1.000
_cell.angle_alpha   90.00
_cell.angle_beta   90.00
_cell.angle_gamma   90.00
#
_symmetry.space_group_name_H-M   'P 1'
#
loop_
_entity.id
_entity.type
_entity.pdbx_description
1 polymer ?
#
loop_
_entity_poly.entity_id
_entity_poly.type
_entity_poly.pdbx_seq_one_letter_code
_entity_poly.pdbx_strand_id
1 'polypeptide(L)'
;RQDVYAYEYEDGPGPDPRDPTFDLQNGFKSPWDSSIIDSLLEELQKRVGEESWPIRRSEAYFREILQHRYKRLRTIWTAAQAKVTAKGALETPAEVEERLIAKKDETLKSTRQTTRRKNQTTDENREDLPAWQWLQLLVKTLGDGGMSSEESDVENQIETVLRVKNMVWRRAMERELDIIDHQRLMDADIF
;
A
#
# COMPACT_ATOMS: atom_id res chain seq x y z
N ARG A 1 13.17 18.75 -22.40
CA ARG A 1 14.50 18.41 -21.84
C ARG A 1 15.42 18.10 -23.01
N GLN A 2 16.63 18.65 -23.05
CA GLN A 2 17.55 18.47 -24.18
C GLN A 2 18.04 17.01 -24.29
N ASP A 3 18.29 16.37 -23.14
CA ASP A 3 18.79 14.99 -23.09
C ASP A 3 17.77 13.96 -23.59
N VAL A 4 16.49 14.12 -23.22
CA VAL A 4 15.38 13.28 -23.71
C VAL A 4 15.24 13.40 -25.22
N TYR A 5 15.30 14.63 -25.75
CA TYR A 5 15.22 14.88 -27.18
C TYR A 5 16.43 14.30 -27.92
N ALA A 6 17.64 14.50 -27.39
CA ALA A 6 18.86 13.97 -27.98
C ALA A 6 18.84 12.43 -28.02
N TYR A 7 18.38 11.77 -26.95
CA TYR A 7 18.24 10.32 -26.93
C TYR A 7 17.17 9.81 -27.92
N GLU A 8 16.03 10.50 -28.03
CA GLU A 8 14.94 10.05 -28.91
C GLU A 8 15.20 10.30 -30.41
N TYR A 9 15.98 11.33 -30.77
CA TYR A 9 16.10 11.78 -32.16
C TYR A 9 17.54 12.01 -32.68
N GLU A 10 18.54 12.08 -31.79
CA GLU A 10 19.92 12.47 -32.16
C GLU A 10 20.97 11.44 -31.71
N ASP A 11 20.57 10.20 -31.43
CA ASP A 11 21.44 9.13 -30.88
C ASP A 11 22.25 9.59 -29.64
N GLY A 12 21.64 10.46 -28.83
CA GLY A 12 22.21 10.98 -27.60
C GLY A 12 22.36 9.90 -26.52
N PRO A 13 23.08 10.21 -25.43
CA PRO A 13 23.22 9.28 -24.30
C PRO A 13 21.86 8.97 -23.67
N GLY A 14 21.68 7.70 -23.30
CA GLY A 14 20.49 7.24 -22.57
C GLY A 14 20.43 7.76 -21.13
N PRO A 15 19.33 7.47 -20.41
CA PRO A 15 19.14 7.88 -19.03
C PRO A 15 20.24 7.32 -18.12
N ASP A 16 20.69 8.11 -17.14
CA ASP A 16 21.68 7.65 -16.16
C ASP A 16 21.07 6.56 -15.25
N PRO A 17 21.63 5.34 -15.21
CA PRO A 17 21.14 4.27 -14.35
C PRO A 17 21.32 4.56 -12.85
N ARG A 18 22.20 5.50 -12.46
CA ARG A 18 22.44 5.89 -11.06
C ARG A 18 21.55 7.03 -10.58
N ASP A 19 21.03 7.83 -11.50
CA ASP A 19 20.07 8.90 -11.22
C ASP A 19 18.94 8.90 -12.27
N PRO A 20 18.05 7.88 -12.23
CA PRO A 20 16.99 7.73 -13.21
C PRO A 20 15.95 8.83 -13.05
N THR A 21 15.92 9.77 -13.99
CA THR A 21 14.93 10.86 -14.01
C THR A 21 13.89 10.64 -15.11
N PHE A 22 12.67 10.28 -14.71
CA PHE A 22 11.55 10.12 -15.64
C PHE A 22 11.19 11.42 -16.36
N ASP A 23 10.75 11.30 -17.62
CA ASP A 23 10.08 12.35 -18.36
C ASP A 23 8.56 12.23 -18.24
N LEU A 24 7.99 12.93 -17.26
CA LEU A 24 6.56 12.84 -16.95
C LEU A 24 5.66 13.58 -17.96
N GLN A 25 6.25 14.30 -18.93
CA GLN A 25 5.51 14.93 -20.02
C GLN A 25 4.96 13.86 -20.97
N ASN A 26 5.79 12.88 -21.29
CA ASN A 26 5.46 11.76 -22.15
C ASN A 26 4.83 10.60 -21.35
N GLY A 27 4.58 9.47 -22.02
CA GLY A 27 4.13 8.25 -21.35
C GLY A 27 5.29 7.26 -21.23
N PHE A 28 5.12 6.24 -20.37
CA PHE A 28 6.10 5.16 -20.16
C PHE A 28 6.51 4.35 -21.41
N LYS A 29 5.85 4.59 -22.55
CA LYS A 29 6.20 3.99 -23.85
C LYS A 29 7.19 4.85 -24.65
N SER A 30 7.51 6.06 -24.17
CA SER A 30 8.62 6.84 -24.71
C SER A 30 9.90 6.00 -24.61
N PRO A 31 10.79 6.05 -25.61
CA PRO A 31 12.09 5.38 -25.55
C PRO A 31 12.83 5.69 -24.24
N TRP A 32 12.82 6.95 -23.80
CA TRP A 32 13.50 7.39 -22.58
C TRP A 32 12.94 6.70 -21.33
N ASP A 33 11.63 6.82 -21.10
CA ASP A 33 11.00 6.24 -19.91
C ASP A 33 10.97 4.70 -19.94
N SER A 34 10.88 4.10 -21.13
CA SER A 34 10.98 2.65 -21.29
C SER A 34 12.36 2.16 -20.87
N SER A 35 13.43 2.84 -21.31
CA SER A 35 14.80 2.50 -20.92
C SER A 35 15.00 2.58 -19.41
N ILE A 36 14.44 3.60 -18.74
CA ILE A 36 14.49 3.69 -17.27
C ILE A 36 13.76 2.50 -16.62
N ILE A 37 12.57 2.13 -17.13
CA ILE A 37 11.81 0.99 -16.59
C ILE A 37 12.59 -0.31 -16.78
N ASP A 38 13.27 -0.48 -17.91
CA ASP A 38 14.10 -1.65 -18.18
C ASP A 38 15.30 -1.73 -17.23
N SER A 39 16.02 -0.62 -17.01
CA SER A 39 17.12 -0.59 -16.03
C SER A 39 16.66 -0.87 -14.60
N LEU A 40 15.51 -0.33 -14.19
CA LEU A 40 14.93 -0.62 -12.87
C LEU A 40 14.50 -2.09 -12.73
N LEU A 41 14.04 -2.71 -13.82
CA LEU A 41 13.63 -4.10 -13.85
C LEU A 41 14.84 -5.03 -13.70
N GLU A 42 15.93 -4.75 -14.41
CA GLU A 42 17.20 -5.49 -14.29
C GLU A 42 17.76 -5.42 -12.86
N GLU A 43 17.81 -4.23 -12.27
CA GLU A 43 18.28 -4.03 -10.89
C GLU A 43 17.37 -4.75 -9.87
N LEU A 44 16.06 -4.71 -10.07
CA LEU A 44 15.11 -5.43 -9.21
C LEU A 44 15.32 -6.95 -9.31
N GLN A 45 15.50 -7.49 -10.52
CA GLN A 45 15.76 -8.92 -10.73
C GLN A 45 17.07 -9.36 -10.07
N LYS A 46 18.13 -8.54 -10.20
CA LYS A 46 19.40 -8.78 -9.55
C LYS A 46 19.24 -8.91 -8.03
N ARG A 47 18.55 -7.96 -7.41
CA ARG A 47 18.29 -7.98 -5.95
C ARG A 47 17.41 -9.15 -5.52
N VAL A 48 16.39 -9.50 -6.30
CA VAL A 48 15.56 -10.68 -6.03
C VAL A 48 16.41 -11.96 -6.03
N GLY A 49 17.40 -12.06 -6.91
CA GLY A 49 18.36 -13.16 -6.95
C GLY A 49 19.33 -13.18 -5.77
N GLU A 50 19.87 -12.02 -5.38
CA GLU A 50 20.82 -11.89 -4.28
C GLU A 50 20.16 -12.09 -2.90
N GLU A 51 18.97 -11.52 -2.69
CA GLU A 51 18.29 -11.48 -1.40
C GLU A 51 17.31 -12.65 -1.18
N SER A 52 17.28 -13.63 -2.09
CA SER A 52 16.41 -14.83 -2.01
C SER A 52 14.97 -14.51 -1.61
N TRP A 53 14.36 -13.52 -2.28
CA TRP A 53 13.02 -13.07 -1.92
C TRP A 53 12.02 -14.25 -1.98
N PRO A 54 11.11 -14.37 -0.99
CA PRO A 54 10.20 -15.51 -0.88
C PRO A 54 9.21 -15.60 -2.06
N ILE A 55 9.10 -14.54 -2.86
CA ILE A 55 8.15 -14.44 -3.96
C ILE A 55 8.90 -14.38 -5.28
N ARG A 56 8.94 -15.51 -6.00
CA ARG A 56 9.38 -15.54 -7.39
C ARG A 56 8.21 -15.17 -8.29
N ARG A 57 8.33 -14.04 -8.99
CA ARG A 57 7.35 -13.58 -9.99
C ARG A 57 8.01 -13.46 -11.36
N SER A 58 7.19 -13.50 -12.41
CA SER A 58 7.68 -13.31 -13.77
C SER A 58 8.20 -11.88 -13.97
N GLU A 59 9.13 -11.71 -14.91
CA GLU A 59 9.58 -10.39 -15.34
C GLU A 59 8.40 -9.49 -15.76
N ALA A 60 7.46 -10.05 -16.53
CA ALA A 60 6.26 -9.34 -16.97
C ALA A 60 5.45 -8.75 -15.80
N TYR A 61 5.36 -9.47 -14.68
CA TYR A 61 4.69 -8.98 -13.48
C TYR A 61 5.41 -7.77 -12.88
N PHE A 62 6.74 -7.82 -12.75
CA PHE A 62 7.50 -6.69 -12.21
C PHE A 62 7.47 -5.48 -13.14
N ARG A 63 7.58 -5.72 -14.46
CA ARG A 63 7.41 -4.69 -15.48
C ARG A 63 6.04 -4.00 -15.36
N GLU A 64 4.96 -4.77 -15.19
CA GLU A 64 3.62 -4.21 -15.00
C GLU A 64 3.51 -3.37 -13.72
N ILE A 65 4.12 -3.82 -12.61
CA ILE A 65 4.19 -3.02 -11.37
C ILE A 65 4.90 -1.70 -11.61
N LEU A 66 6.07 -1.71 -12.27
CA LEU A 66 6.84 -0.51 -12.56
C LEU A 66 6.05 0.45 -13.45
N GLN A 67 5.39 -0.05 -14.49
CA GLN A 67 4.49 0.75 -15.33
C GLN A 67 3.32 1.34 -14.54
N HIS A 68 2.72 0.58 -13.63
CA HIS A 68 1.64 1.08 -12.79
C HIS A 68 2.13 2.16 -11.79
N ARG A 69 3.34 2.00 -11.24
CA ARG A 69 3.99 3.01 -10.40
C ARG A 69 4.28 4.28 -11.18
N TYR A 70 4.79 4.17 -12.41
CA TYR A 70 4.95 5.31 -13.30
C TYR A 70 3.62 6.03 -13.57
N LYS A 71 2.55 5.30 -13.93
CA LYS A 71 1.23 5.91 -14.19
C LYS A 71 0.72 6.70 -12.99
N ARG A 72 0.91 6.17 -11.78
CA ARG A 72 0.58 6.88 -10.53
C ARG A 72 1.42 8.14 -10.35
N LEU A 73 2.73 8.05 -10.55
CA LEU A 73 3.65 9.18 -10.47
C LEU A 73 3.23 10.29 -11.43
N ARG A 74 2.99 9.96 -12.70
CA ARG A 74 2.51 10.90 -13.72
C ARG A 74 1.19 11.53 -13.33
N THR A 75 0.23 10.74 -12.81
CA THR A 75 -1.07 11.26 -12.35
C THR A 75 -0.90 12.32 -11.26
N ILE A 76 -0.02 12.08 -10.29
CA ILE A 76 0.28 13.02 -9.20
C ILE A 76 0.96 14.26 -9.77
N TRP A 77 1.98 14.09 -10.62
CA TRP A 77 2.71 15.19 -11.25
C TRP A 77 1.81 16.08 -12.11
N THR A 78 0.96 15.50 -12.96
CA THR A 78 -0.02 16.25 -13.77
C THR A 78 -1.02 16.99 -12.88
N ALA A 79 -1.45 16.39 -11.77
CA ALA A 79 -2.34 17.06 -10.82
C ALA A 79 -1.66 18.24 -10.11
N ALA A 80 -0.33 18.19 -9.95
CA ALA A 80 0.49 19.23 -9.35
C ALA A 80 0.93 20.32 -10.35
N GLN A 81 0.63 20.19 -11.64
CA GLN A 81 0.86 21.28 -12.59
C GLN A 81 -0.11 22.45 -12.32
N ALA A 82 0.39 23.68 -12.53
CA ALA A 82 -0.41 24.88 -12.45
C ALA A 82 -1.49 24.87 -13.53
N LYS A 83 -2.71 25.23 -13.13
CA LYS A 83 -3.87 25.28 -14.04
C LYS A 83 -4.24 26.73 -14.35
N VAL A 84 -5.00 26.91 -15.43
CA VAL A 84 -5.58 28.21 -15.75
C VAL A 84 -6.80 28.41 -14.84
N THR A 85 -6.78 29.49 -14.07
CA THR A 85 -7.87 29.91 -13.18
C THR A 85 -9.06 30.41 -13.98
N ALA A 86 -10.22 30.56 -13.34
CA ALA A 86 -11.43 31.11 -13.96
C ALA A 86 -11.25 32.55 -14.50
N LYS A 87 -10.23 33.27 -14.02
CA LYS A 87 -9.86 34.62 -14.48
C LYS A 87 -8.91 34.60 -15.69
N GLY A 88 -8.58 33.43 -16.21
CA GLY A 88 -7.64 33.26 -17.33
C GLY A 88 -6.16 33.36 -16.94
N ALA A 89 -5.83 33.56 -15.66
CA ALA A 89 -4.46 33.61 -15.15
C ALA A 89 -3.97 32.22 -14.74
N LEU A 90 -2.67 31.96 -14.85
CA LEU A 90 -2.06 30.71 -14.36
C LEU A 90 -2.04 30.71 -12.82
N GLU A 91 -2.37 29.57 -12.21
CA GLU A 91 -2.27 29.37 -10.75
C GLU A 91 -0.84 29.70 -10.26
N THR A 92 -0.76 30.45 -9.17
CA THR A 92 0.50 30.65 -8.45
C THR A 92 0.92 29.36 -7.72
N PRO A 93 2.20 29.18 -7.36
CA PRO A 93 2.63 28.01 -6.59
C PRO A 93 1.86 27.81 -5.29
N ALA A 94 1.48 28.90 -4.61
CA ALA A 94 0.68 28.86 -3.38
C ALA A 94 -0.76 28.37 -3.65
N GLU A 95 -1.38 28.82 -4.75
CA GLU A 95 -2.73 28.36 -5.16
C GLU A 95 -2.71 26.88 -5.56
N VAL A 96 -1.64 26.42 -6.23
CA VAL A 96 -1.45 24.99 -6.56
C VAL A 96 -1.35 24.16 -5.29
N GLU A 97 -0.54 24.60 -4.33
CA GLU A 97 -0.38 23.91 -3.05
C GLU A 97 -1.70 23.83 -2.28
N GLU A 98 -2.41 24.95 -2.14
CA GLU A 98 -3.71 25.02 -1.48
C GLU A 98 -4.71 24.05 -2.13
N ARG A 99 -4.76 24.02 -3.47
CA ARG A 99 -5.60 23.08 -4.22
C ARG A 99 -5.22 21.62 -3.95
N LEU A 100 -3.93 21.29 -3.86
CA LEU A 100 -3.48 19.93 -3.58
C LEU A 100 -3.83 19.51 -2.15
N ILE A 101 -3.69 20.40 -1.17
CA ILE A 101 -4.07 20.17 0.23
C ILE A 101 -5.59 19.94 0.32
N ALA A 102 -6.40 20.83 -0.27
CA ALA A 102 -7.85 20.71 -0.27
C ALA A 102 -8.32 19.37 -0.87
N LYS A 103 -7.72 18.96 -2.01
CA LYS A 103 -8.03 17.67 -2.66
C LYS A 103 -7.63 16.47 -1.79
N LYS A 104 -6.49 16.55 -1.10
CA LYS A 104 -6.06 15.50 -0.16
C LYS A 104 -7.06 15.36 0.98
N ASP A 105 -7.49 16.48 1.57
CA ASP A 105 -8.45 16.49 2.67
C ASP A 105 -9.82 15.97 2.26
N GLU A 106 -10.31 16.35 1.08
CA GLU A 106 -11.54 15.81 0.49
C GLU A 106 -11.46 14.28 0.32
N THR A 107 -10.34 13.80 -0.24
CA THR A 107 -10.10 12.36 -0.43
C THR A 107 -10.09 11.61 0.90
N LEU A 108 -9.45 12.18 1.93
CA LEU A 108 -9.40 11.61 3.28
C LEU A 108 -10.79 11.60 3.93
N LYS A 109 -11.57 12.68 3.79
CA LYS A 109 -12.95 12.75 4.28
C LYS A 109 -13.84 11.69 3.62
N SER A 110 -13.77 11.56 2.29
CA SER A 110 -14.52 10.55 1.53
C SER A 110 -14.12 9.12 1.91
N THR A 111 -12.81 8.88 2.11
CA THR A 111 -12.31 7.58 2.56
C THR A 111 -12.86 7.23 3.95
N ARG A 112 -12.80 8.17 4.91
CA ARG A 112 -13.36 8.01 6.26
C ARG A 112 -14.87 7.77 6.24
N GLN A 113 -15.60 8.46 5.37
CA GLN A 113 -17.04 8.26 5.22
C GLN A 113 -17.36 6.87 4.66
N THR A 114 -16.59 6.43 3.66
CA THR A 114 -16.76 5.11 3.05
C THR A 114 -16.46 3.98 4.03
N THR A 115 -15.40 4.10 4.84
CA THR A 115 -15.10 3.11 5.88
C THR A 115 -16.17 3.07 6.95
N ARG A 116 -16.65 4.24 7.42
CA ARG A 116 -17.77 4.31 8.39
C ARG A 116 -19.04 3.64 7.87
N ARG A 117 -19.43 3.91 6.62
CA ARG A 117 -20.62 3.30 6.00
C ARG A 117 -20.50 1.78 5.88
N LYS A 118 -19.33 1.27 5.48
CA LYS A 118 -19.08 -0.18 5.41
C LYS A 118 -19.16 -0.85 6.79
N ASN A 119 -18.68 -0.16 7.83
CA ASN A 119 -18.76 -0.67 9.19
C ASN A 119 -20.19 -0.64 9.75
N GLN A 120 -21.01 0.34 9.35
CA GLN A 120 -22.40 0.46 9.80
C GLN A 120 -23.32 -0.61 9.18
N THR A 121 -23.06 -1.04 7.94
CA THR A 121 -23.80 -2.15 7.31
C THR A 121 -23.43 -3.53 7.85
N THR A 122 -22.40 -3.65 8.67
CA THR A 122 -22.04 -4.92 9.35
C THR A 122 -22.74 -5.10 10.70
N ASP A 123 -23.39 -4.08 11.25
CA ASP A 123 -24.13 -4.17 12.53
C ASP A 123 -25.50 -4.88 12.40
N GLU A 124 -25.90 -5.33 11.20
CA GLU A 124 -27.09 -6.16 11.01
C GLU A 124 -26.85 -7.66 11.23
N ASN A 125 -25.61 -8.09 11.50
CA ASN A 125 -25.35 -9.45 11.98
C ASN A 125 -25.57 -9.54 13.48
N ARG A 126 -26.83 -9.76 13.87
CA ARG A 126 -27.26 -10.14 15.24
C ARG A 126 -26.73 -11.50 15.71
N GLU A 127 -25.72 -12.06 15.06
CA GLU A 127 -25.19 -13.42 15.29
C GLU A 127 -23.90 -13.45 16.13
N ASP A 128 -23.32 -12.30 16.51
CA ASP A 128 -22.03 -12.27 17.21
C ASP A 128 -22.12 -12.47 18.73
N LEU A 129 -23.32 -12.57 19.30
CA LEU A 129 -23.54 -12.69 20.75
C LEU A 129 -22.84 -13.90 21.39
N PRO A 130 -22.82 -15.10 20.76
CA PRO A 130 -22.06 -16.25 21.26
C PRO A 130 -20.54 -16.02 21.22
N ALA A 131 -20.03 -15.32 20.20
CA ALA A 131 -18.60 -15.00 20.09
C ALA A 131 -18.14 -14.03 21.19
N TRP A 132 -18.98 -13.03 21.52
CA TRP A 132 -18.71 -12.12 22.63
C TRP A 132 -18.77 -12.81 24.01
N GLN A 133 -19.68 -13.76 24.19
CA GLN A 133 -19.74 -14.58 25.41
C GLN A 133 -18.49 -15.46 25.57
N TRP A 134 -18.02 -16.07 24.48
CA TRP A 134 -16.77 -16.85 24.48
C TRP A 134 -15.55 -15.98 24.80
N LEU A 135 -15.45 -14.79 24.20
CA LEU A 135 -14.35 -13.85 24.49
C LEU A 135 -14.35 -13.43 25.97
N GLN A 136 -15.53 -13.18 26.54
CA GLN A 136 -15.66 -12.83 27.95
C GLN A 136 -15.23 -13.97 28.87
N LEU A 137 -15.54 -15.23 28.51
CA LEU A 137 -15.07 -16.40 29.23
C LEU A 137 -13.53 -16.49 29.16
N LEU A 138 -12.96 -16.30 27.97
CA LEU A 138 -11.53 -16.35 27.73
C LEU A 138 -10.76 -15.30 28.57
N VAL A 139 -11.23 -14.06 28.58
CA VAL A 139 -10.64 -12.97 29.39
C VAL A 139 -10.73 -13.29 30.88
N LYS A 140 -11.86 -13.83 31.36
CA LYS A 140 -11.99 -14.25 32.76
C LYS A 140 -11.05 -15.40 33.11
N THR A 141 -10.85 -16.36 32.20
CA THR A 141 -9.96 -17.50 32.43
C THR A 141 -8.48 -17.15 32.36
N LEU A 142 -8.09 -16.15 31.56
CA LEU A 142 -6.70 -15.76 31.36
C LEU A 142 -6.27 -14.55 32.23
N GLY A 143 -7.23 -13.79 32.78
CA GLY A 143 -6.99 -12.53 33.46
C GLY A 143 -6.47 -12.65 34.91
N ASP A 144 -6.79 -13.73 35.63
CA ASP A 144 -6.40 -13.83 37.05
C ASP A 144 -4.89 -14.07 37.28
N GLY A 145 -4.13 -14.42 36.22
CA GLY A 145 -2.71 -14.77 36.34
C GLY A 145 -1.72 -13.96 35.49
N GLY A 146 -2.16 -12.94 34.76
CA GLY A 146 -1.35 -12.43 33.63
C GLY A 146 -1.50 -10.96 33.27
N MET A 147 -1.78 -10.06 34.22
CA MET A 147 -1.65 -8.62 33.97
C MET A 147 -0.41 -8.09 34.71
N SER A 148 0.73 -8.07 34.00
CA SER A 148 1.88 -7.25 34.37
C SER A 148 1.54 -5.78 34.10
N SER A 149 1.52 -4.97 35.16
CA SER A 149 1.29 -3.52 35.11
C SER A 149 2.53 -2.80 34.55
N GLU A 150 2.67 -2.72 33.23
CA GLU A 150 3.75 -1.97 32.58
C GLU A 150 3.29 -1.24 31.29
N GLU A 151 2.22 -0.44 31.36
CA GLU A 151 2.10 0.68 30.42
C GLU A 151 1.51 1.91 31.12
N SER A 152 2.42 2.82 31.45
CA SER A 152 2.17 4.14 32.00
C SER A 152 1.68 5.11 30.93
N ASP A 153 0.67 5.89 31.28
CA ASP A 153 0.53 7.33 31.03
C ASP A 153 1.21 7.90 29.75
N VAL A 154 0.41 8.10 28.70
CA VAL A 154 0.71 9.10 27.65
C VAL A 154 -0.59 9.86 27.31
N GLU A 155 -0.63 11.10 27.77
CA GLU A 155 -1.52 12.18 27.33
C GLU A 155 -1.67 12.27 25.79
N ASN A 156 -2.89 12.53 25.33
CA ASN A 156 -3.23 13.10 24.01
C ASN A 156 -2.79 12.32 22.75
N GLN A 157 -3.22 11.07 22.59
CA GLN A 157 -3.20 10.43 21.27
C GLN A 157 -4.55 9.83 20.91
N ILE A 158 -5.04 10.22 19.74
CA ILE A 158 -6.21 9.66 19.06
C ILE A 158 -6.08 8.14 19.14
N GLU A 159 -7.00 7.50 19.86
CA GLU A 159 -7.07 6.05 20.00
C GLU A 159 -7.34 5.45 18.61
N THR A 160 -6.26 5.17 17.89
CA THR A 160 -6.34 4.49 16.60
C THR A 160 -6.55 3.02 16.91
N VAL A 161 -7.81 2.63 17.03
CA VAL A 161 -8.20 1.23 17.09
C VAL A 161 -7.80 0.58 15.76
N LEU A 162 -6.60 0.01 15.72
CA LEU A 162 -6.09 -0.78 14.60
C LEU A 162 -6.86 -2.10 14.57
N ARG A 163 -7.94 -2.15 13.80
CA ARG A 163 -8.63 -3.42 13.51
C ARG A 163 -7.82 -4.20 12.49
N VAL A 164 -7.55 -5.45 12.82
CA VAL A 164 -6.86 -6.37 11.92
C VAL A 164 -7.75 -6.63 10.71
N LYS A 165 -7.32 -6.15 9.54
CA LYS A 165 -8.00 -6.39 8.27
C LYS A 165 -8.04 -7.90 8.05
N ASN A 166 -9.23 -8.47 7.95
CA ASN A 166 -9.41 -9.88 7.61
C ASN A 166 -8.99 -10.06 6.14
N MET A 167 -7.72 -10.42 5.94
CA MET A 167 -7.15 -10.61 4.61
C MET A 167 -7.64 -11.95 4.06
N VAL A 168 -7.98 -12.00 2.78
CA VAL A 168 -8.58 -13.19 2.14
C VAL A 168 -7.72 -14.46 2.31
N TRP A 169 -6.40 -14.32 2.46
CA TRP A 169 -5.49 -15.45 2.75
C TRP A 169 -5.70 -16.07 4.14
N ARG A 170 -6.34 -15.37 5.09
CA ARG A 170 -6.70 -15.91 6.41
C ARG A 170 -7.93 -16.81 6.40
N ARG A 171 -8.73 -16.82 5.32
CA ARG A 171 -9.88 -17.75 5.22
C ARG A 171 -9.45 -19.22 5.15
N ALA A 172 -8.19 -19.49 4.78
CA ALA A 172 -7.63 -20.83 4.81
C ALA A 172 -6.96 -21.18 6.14
N MET A 173 -6.81 -20.23 7.09
CA MET A 173 -6.14 -20.52 8.36
C MET A 173 -6.91 -21.52 9.22
N GLU A 174 -8.24 -21.57 9.18
CA GLU A 174 -9.00 -22.61 9.89
C GLU A 174 -8.59 -24.01 9.43
N ARG A 175 -8.46 -24.22 8.11
CA ARG A 175 -7.97 -25.49 7.56
C ARG A 175 -6.53 -25.79 7.97
N GLU A 176 -5.65 -24.78 7.97
CA GLU A 176 -4.24 -24.97 8.38
C GLU A 176 -4.12 -25.19 9.90
N LEU A 177 -4.96 -24.56 10.71
CA LEU A 177 -5.03 -24.75 12.15
C LEU A 177 -5.62 -26.12 12.50
N ASP A 178 -6.65 -26.58 11.77
CA ASP A 178 -7.19 -27.94 11.91
C ASP A 178 -6.12 -29.00 11.65
N ILE A 179 -5.23 -28.78 10.68
CA ILE A 179 -4.09 -29.67 10.40
C ILE A 179 -3.11 -29.67 11.58
N ILE A 180 -2.79 -28.50 12.14
CA ILE A 180 -1.89 -28.37 13.29
C ILE A 180 -2.51 -29.01 14.54
N ASP A 181 -3.81 -28.84 14.76
CA ASP A 181 -4.51 -29.42 15.91
C ASP A 181 -4.67 -30.93 15.77
N HIS A 182 -4.91 -31.45 14.56
CA HIS A 182 -4.83 -32.90 14.30
C HIS A 182 -3.44 -33.46 14.59
N GLN A 183 -2.39 -32.75 14.17
CA GLN A 183 -1.01 -33.16 14.44
C GLN A 183 -0.71 -33.17 15.94
N ARG A 184 -1.20 -32.17 16.69
CA ARG A 184 -1.04 -32.09 18.15
C ARG A 184 -1.79 -33.19 18.91
N LEU A 185 -2.98 -33.57 18.44
CA LEU A 185 -3.73 -34.69 19.01
C LEU A 185 -3.01 -36.02 18.75
N MET A 186 -2.47 -36.21 17.54
CA MET A 186 -1.67 -37.38 17.20
C MET A 186 -0.36 -37.46 17.99
N ASP A 187 0.30 -36.31 18.21
CA ASP A 187 1.56 -36.24 18.97
C ASP A 187 1.34 -36.38 20.49
N ALA A 188 0.15 -36.03 21.00
CA ALA A 188 -0.24 -36.25 22.40
C ALA A 188 -0.49 -37.72 22.75
N ASP A 189 -0.78 -38.57 21.77
CA ASP A 189 -0.87 -40.03 21.94
C ASP A 189 0.49 -40.73 21.89
N ILE A 190 1.58 -39.99 21.65
CA ILE A 190 2.96 -40.51 21.51
C ILE A 190 3.81 -40.28 22.78
N PHE A 191 3.28 -39.60 23.82
CA PHE A 191 3.95 -39.44 25.13
C PHE A 191 3.10 -39.90 26.31
#